data_AF-A0A9E3XYC7-F1
#
_entry.id   AF-A0A9E3XYC7-F1
#
_cell.length_a   1.000
_cell.length_b   1.000
_cell.length_c   1.000
_cell.angle_alpha   90.00
_cell.angle_beta   90.00
_cell.angle_gamma   90.00
#
_symmetry.space_group_name_H-M   'P 1'
#
loop_
_entity.id
_entity.type
_entity.pdbx_description
1 polymer ?
#
loop_
_entity_poly.entity_id
_entity_poly.type
_entity_poly.pdbx_seq_one_letter_code
_entity_poly.pdbx_strand_id
1 'polypeptide(L)'
;MQHRTLTPLVRTTLAAAASLLVLTACGGDDSGGNAGTPAVGAADQLFDTDFQQVCDGVGQPAATAYTPVAGSISPVVVLVQQEGFMSSRSSAVRAGWERVWEADATMKMAELQLVACVTRTNAVRVQECDGYEIDGAVTDNVVHLNETTYDIVLRAAATGEEVARTSVTAADDSCPMFVSFSDGETEKEWYSFDDAAVQDFLTPHVAP
;
A
#
# COMPACT_ATOMS: atom_id res chain seq x y z
N MET A 1 31.09 -59.83 -24.73
CA MET A 1 30.28 -59.64 -25.95
C MET A 1 30.20 -58.15 -26.21
N GLN A 2 30.66 -57.77 -27.40
CA GLN A 2 30.72 -56.41 -27.92
C GLN A 2 29.30 -55.94 -28.29
N HIS A 3 29.01 -54.64 -28.20
CA HIS A 3 28.77 -53.83 -29.40
C HIS A 3 28.77 -52.33 -29.09
N ARG A 4 29.64 -51.64 -29.83
CA ARG A 4 29.66 -50.19 -30.07
C ARG A 4 28.41 -49.77 -30.84
N THR A 5 27.97 -48.52 -30.69
CA THR A 5 27.64 -47.69 -31.87
C THR A 5 27.75 -46.19 -31.55
N LEU A 6 28.21 -45.46 -32.56
CA LEU A 6 28.73 -44.10 -32.61
C LEU A 6 27.79 -43.25 -33.48
N THR A 7 27.44 -42.03 -33.02
CA THR A 7 27.24 -40.75 -33.77
C THR A 7 26.25 -40.74 -34.97
N PRO A 8 26.01 -39.64 -35.74
CA PRO A 8 26.14 -38.17 -35.56
C PRO A 8 24.97 -37.34 -36.21
N LEU A 9 25.24 -36.02 -36.37
CA LEU A 9 24.76 -35.05 -37.39
C LEU A 9 23.49 -34.22 -37.08
N VAL A 10 23.62 -32.92 -36.77
CA VAL A 10 23.80 -31.74 -37.66
C VAL A 10 22.49 -31.26 -38.29
N ARG A 11 22.15 -29.98 -38.06
CA ARG A 11 21.70 -29.06 -39.12
C ARG A 11 21.82 -27.59 -38.71
N THR A 12 22.73 -26.94 -39.41
CA THR A 12 22.97 -25.50 -39.51
C THR A 12 22.12 -24.93 -40.66
N THR A 13 21.48 -23.79 -40.48
CA THR A 13 20.98 -22.87 -41.55
C THR A 13 20.87 -21.46 -40.91
N LEU A 14 21.70 -20.46 -41.29
CA LEU A 14 21.57 -19.51 -42.42
C LEU A 14 20.23 -18.74 -42.39
N ALA A 15 20.09 -17.40 -42.52
CA ALA A 15 20.94 -16.34 -43.07
C ALA A 15 20.35 -14.94 -42.73
N ALA A 16 21.19 -13.89 -42.74
CA ALA A 16 21.09 -12.59 -43.46
C ALA A 16 19.76 -11.77 -43.43
N ALA A 17 19.68 -10.44 -43.51
CA ALA A 17 20.55 -9.39 -43.99
C ALA A 17 20.09 -8.03 -43.43
N ALA A 18 20.96 -7.03 -43.57
CA ALA A 18 20.76 -5.62 -43.24
C ALA A 18 19.74 -4.90 -44.13
N SER A 19 19.08 -3.87 -43.59
CA SER A 19 18.52 -2.74 -44.34
C SER A 19 18.61 -1.46 -43.51
N LEU A 20 19.30 -0.46 -44.06
CA LEU A 20 19.44 0.92 -43.57
C LEU A 20 18.53 1.86 -44.38
N LEU A 21 18.07 2.95 -43.73
CA LEU A 21 17.75 4.31 -44.29
C LEU A 21 16.45 4.44 -45.14
N VAL A 22 15.59 5.48 -45.12
CA VAL A 22 15.55 6.89 -44.64
C VAL A 22 14.08 7.31 -44.39
N LEU A 23 13.90 8.33 -43.56
CA LEU A 23 12.71 9.15 -43.24
C LEU A 23 11.74 9.50 -44.40
N THR A 24 10.45 9.59 -44.05
CA THR A 24 9.51 10.62 -44.55
C THR A 24 8.57 11.06 -43.43
N ALA A 25 8.25 12.36 -43.44
CA ALA A 25 7.66 13.14 -42.36
C ALA A 25 6.15 13.43 -42.54
N CYS A 26 5.56 13.94 -41.45
CA CYS A 26 4.36 14.78 -41.31
C CYS A 26 2.97 14.12 -41.24
N GLY A 27 2.31 14.37 -40.10
CA GLY A 27 0.88 14.17 -39.86
C GLY A 27 0.58 14.43 -38.39
N GLY A 28 0.69 15.69 -37.97
CA GLY A 28 0.51 16.10 -36.57
C GLY A 28 -0.96 16.12 -36.15
N ASP A 29 -1.20 15.55 -34.97
CA ASP A 29 -2.26 15.90 -34.04
C ASP A 29 -1.72 15.61 -32.63
N ASP A 30 -0.83 16.49 -32.16
CA ASP A 30 -0.35 16.51 -30.78
C ASP A 30 -1.47 17.02 -29.87
N SER A 31 -2.42 16.13 -29.55
CA SER A 31 -3.20 16.26 -28.32
C SER A 31 -2.31 15.84 -27.16
N GLY A 32 -1.36 16.72 -26.82
CA GLY A 32 -0.52 16.65 -25.64
C GLY A 32 -1.35 16.79 -24.37
N GLY A 33 -2.06 15.72 -24.01
CA GLY A 33 -2.48 15.50 -22.64
C GLY A 33 -1.21 15.29 -21.82
N ASN A 34 -0.73 16.36 -21.19
CA ASN A 34 0.31 16.33 -20.19
C ASN A 34 -0.23 15.52 -19.00
N ALA A 35 -0.20 14.19 -19.11
CA ALA A 35 -0.17 13.31 -17.95
C ALA A 35 1.17 13.61 -17.27
N GLY A 36 1.17 14.68 -16.47
CA GLY A 36 2.34 15.09 -15.72
C GLY A 36 2.79 13.88 -14.92
N THR A 37 4.02 13.44 -15.17
CA THR A 37 4.69 12.52 -14.25
C THR A 37 4.52 13.12 -12.85
N PRO A 38 4.01 12.36 -11.86
CA PRO A 38 3.93 12.84 -10.50
C PRO A 38 5.28 13.44 -10.11
N ALA A 39 5.27 14.69 -9.66
CA ALA A 39 6.50 15.34 -9.24
C ALA A 39 7.07 14.51 -8.07
N VAL A 40 8.26 13.95 -8.25
CA VAL A 40 8.96 13.24 -7.17
C VAL A 40 9.39 14.30 -6.17
N GLY A 41 8.79 14.29 -4.98
CA GLY A 41 9.18 15.17 -3.89
C GLY A 41 10.67 15.00 -3.56
N ALA A 42 11.35 16.11 -3.28
CA ALA A 42 12.70 16.04 -2.73
C ALA A 42 12.67 15.36 -1.35
N ALA A 43 13.78 14.74 -0.95
CA ALA A 43 13.85 13.95 0.29
C ALA A 43 13.45 14.74 1.56
N ASP A 44 13.72 16.04 1.59
CA ASP A 44 13.37 16.97 2.68
C ASP A 44 11.94 17.53 2.58
N GLN A 45 11.14 17.05 1.65
CA GLN A 45 9.78 17.53 1.37
C GLN A 45 8.77 16.38 1.32
N LEU A 46 9.16 15.17 1.75
CA LEU A 46 8.29 14.01 1.71
C LEU A 46 7.27 14.02 2.86
N PHE A 47 6.03 13.71 2.52
CA PHE A 47 4.92 13.42 3.42
C PHE A 47 4.42 11.99 3.20
N ASP A 48 3.54 11.50 4.08
CA ASP A 48 2.95 10.16 3.96
C ASP A 48 2.16 9.98 2.66
N THR A 49 1.54 11.06 2.17
CA THR A 49 0.86 11.11 0.87
C THR A 49 1.77 10.79 -0.31
N ASP A 50 3.07 11.12 -0.24
CA ASP A 50 4.04 10.84 -1.30
C ASP A 50 4.39 9.35 -1.42
N PHE A 51 3.95 8.53 -0.47
CA PHE A 51 4.10 7.08 -0.46
C PHE A 51 2.83 6.34 -0.91
N GLN A 52 1.71 7.02 -1.20
CA GLN A 52 0.48 6.37 -1.66
C GLN A 52 0.70 5.58 -2.96
N GLN A 53 1.47 6.15 -3.90
CA GLN A 53 1.86 5.51 -5.16
C GLN A 53 2.60 4.18 -4.99
N VAL A 54 3.25 3.97 -3.83
CA VAL A 54 3.91 2.70 -3.50
C VAL A 54 2.89 1.57 -3.46
N CYS A 55 1.66 1.84 -3.03
CA CYS A 55 0.60 0.84 -3.00
C CYS A 55 0.16 0.34 -4.38
N ASP A 56 0.37 1.16 -5.42
CA ASP A 56 0.17 0.79 -6.82
C ASP A 56 1.42 0.15 -7.46
N GLY A 57 2.45 -0.11 -6.66
CA GLY A 57 3.71 -0.71 -7.10
C GLY A 57 4.71 0.28 -7.69
N VAL A 58 4.49 1.60 -7.53
CA VAL A 58 5.41 2.64 -7.98
C VAL A 58 6.23 3.15 -6.80
N GLY A 59 7.54 2.92 -6.81
CA GLY A 59 8.42 3.37 -5.73
C GLY A 59 8.47 4.89 -5.52
N GLN A 60 9.00 5.29 -4.37
CA GLN A 60 9.39 6.66 -4.03
C GLN A 60 10.93 6.74 -4.02
N PRO A 61 11.59 7.18 -5.11
CA PRO A 61 13.05 7.10 -5.24
C PRO A 61 13.85 7.88 -4.19
N ALA A 62 13.24 8.86 -3.54
CA ALA A 62 13.88 9.61 -2.44
C ALA A 62 13.87 8.86 -1.10
N ALA A 63 13.14 7.73 -1.00
CA ALA A 63 13.09 6.90 0.18
C ALA A 63 14.32 6.00 0.31
N THR A 64 14.59 5.56 1.53
CA THR A 64 15.71 4.65 1.82
C THR A 64 15.39 3.25 1.28
N ALA A 65 16.37 2.64 0.61
CA ALA A 65 16.22 1.27 0.13
C ALA A 65 16.00 0.31 1.31
N TYR A 66 15.03 -0.60 1.17
CA TYR A 66 14.82 -1.65 2.16
C TYR A 66 15.97 -2.65 2.11
N THR A 67 16.68 -2.78 3.22
CA THR A 67 17.72 -3.79 3.42
C THR A 67 17.59 -4.30 4.84
N PRO A 68 16.99 -5.49 5.06
CA PRO A 68 16.78 -6.02 6.40
C PRO A 68 18.13 -6.30 7.07
N VAL A 69 18.34 -5.72 8.24
CA VAL A 69 19.52 -5.93 9.07
C VAL A 69 19.07 -6.42 10.43
N ALA A 70 19.56 -7.59 10.83
CA ALA A 70 19.18 -8.21 12.11
C ALA A 70 19.41 -7.25 13.29
N GLY A 71 18.39 -7.09 14.13
CA GLY A 71 18.45 -6.19 15.29
C GLY A 71 18.38 -4.69 14.97
N SER A 72 18.11 -4.30 13.72
CA SER A 72 17.82 -2.93 13.32
C SER A 72 16.36 -2.77 12.91
N ILE A 73 15.82 -1.56 13.08
CA ILE A 73 14.46 -1.24 12.65
C ILE A 73 14.47 -0.74 11.20
N SER A 74 13.66 -1.36 10.35
CA SER A 74 13.31 -0.89 9.01
C SER A 74 12.02 -0.08 9.07
N PRO A 75 12.08 1.27 9.01
CA PRO A 75 10.92 2.09 9.30
C PRO A 75 9.78 1.90 8.30
N VAL A 76 8.55 1.92 8.82
CA VAL A 76 7.33 1.58 8.06
C VAL A 76 6.24 2.63 8.26
N VAL A 77 5.45 2.84 7.20
CA VAL A 77 4.15 3.50 7.28
C VAL A 77 3.04 2.51 6.88
N VAL A 78 1.94 2.50 7.62
CA VAL A 78 0.73 1.74 7.26
C VAL A 78 -0.25 2.70 6.59
N LEU A 79 -0.61 2.37 5.36
CA LEU A 79 -1.59 3.10 4.57
C LEU A 79 -2.84 2.22 4.38
N VAL A 80 -3.99 2.71 4.81
CA VAL A 80 -5.28 2.02 4.72
C VAL A 80 -6.15 2.72 3.70
N GLN A 81 -6.77 1.94 2.82
CA GLN A 81 -7.72 2.45 1.85
C GLN A 81 -9.00 2.93 2.55
N GLN A 82 -9.32 4.21 2.35
CA GLN A 82 -10.56 4.84 2.80
C GLN A 82 -11.13 5.65 1.62
N GLU A 83 -12.40 5.43 1.28
CA GLU A 83 -13.12 6.24 0.27
C GLU A 83 -12.38 6.43 -1.08
N GLY A 84 -11.60 5.44 -1.51
CA GLY A 84 -10.88 5.46 -2.78
C GLY A 84 -9.48 6.10 -2.73
N PHE A 85 -9.00 6.52 -1.56
CA PHE A 85 -7.61 6.97 -1.37
C PHE A 85 -6.93 6.24 -0.20
N MET A 86 -5.61 6.33 -0.14
CA MET A 86 -4.80 5.73 0.92
C MET A 86 -4.54 6.76 2.03
N SER A 87 -4.77 6.38 3.28
CA SER A 87 -4.59 7.25 4.45
C SER A 87 -3.71 6.58 5.48
N SER A 88 -2.86 7.34 6.17
CA SER A 88 -2.00 6.76 7.21
C SER A 88 -2.80 6.30 8.42
N ARG A 89 -2.41 5.15 8.97
CA ARG A 89 -2.95 4.60 10.23
C ARG A 89 -1.83 4.31 11.19
N SER A 90 -1.46 5.32 11.99
CA SER A 90 -0.36 5.23 12.95
C SER A 90 -0.62 4.25 14.10
N SER A 91 -1.88 3.99 14.47
CA SER A 91 -2.22 3.03 15.53
C SER A 91 -1.81 1.58 15.21
N ALA A 92 -1.68 1.26 13.92
CA ALA A 92 -1.22 -0.04 13.44
C ALA A 92 0.33 -0.17 13.40
N VAL A 93 1.06 0.85 13.88
CA VAL A 93 2.54 0.86 13.92
C VAL A 93 3.01 0.98 15.37
N ARG A 94 3.96 0.14 15.77
CA ARG A 94 4.57 0.23 17.10
C ARG A 94 5.48 1.46 17.17
N ALA A 95 5.42 2.18 18.29
CA ALA A 95 6.24 3.35 18.53
C ALA A 95 7.73 3.10 18.21
N GLY A 96 8.32 3.99 17.42
CA GLY A 96 9.71 3.91 16.96
C GLY A 96 9.92 3.15 15.66
N TRP A 97 8.88 2.49 15.12
CA TRP A 97 8.90 1.92 13.77
C TRP A 97 8.46 2.93 12.72
N GLU A 98 7.63 3.89 13.09
CA GLU A 98 7.15 4.92 12.20
C GLU A 98 8.22 5.96 11.84
N ARG A 99 7.99 6.64 10.72
CA ARG A 99 8.53 7.98 10.47
C ARG A 99 7.35 8.90 10.26
N VAL A 100 7.42 10.03 10.95
CA VAL A 100 6.44 11.11 10.82
C VAL A 100 7.17 12.33 10.29
N TRP A 101 6.47 13.11 9.49
CA TRP A 101 6.99 14.40 9.08
C TRP A 101 7.04 15.34 10.29
N GLU A 102 8.19 15.98 10.48
CA GLU A 102 8.41 16.96 11.52
C GLU A 102 9.07 18.19 10.88
N ALA A 103 8.56 19.37 11.21
CA ALA A 103 9.02 20.62 10.58
C ALA A 103 10.51 20.90 10.80
N ASP A 104 11.07 20.42 11.92
CA ASP A 104 12.47 20.53 12.30
C ASP A 104 13.31 19.28 11.92
N ALA A 105 12.68 18.22 11.41
CA ALA A 105 13.33 16.99 10.99
C ALA A 105 12.70 16.44 9.69
N THR A 106 12.68 17.28 8.65
CA THR A 106 11.99 16.99 7.38
C THR A 106 12.54 15.78 6.61
N MET A 107 13.77 15.36 6.91
CA MET A 107 14.40 14.16 6.34
C MET A 107 13.84 12.84 6.88
N LYS A 108 13.09 12.85 7.99
CA LYS A 108 12.58 11.62 8.63
C LYS A 108 11.79 10.75 7.66
N MET A 109 10.99 11.35 6.79
CA MET A 109 10.19 10.61 5.82
C MET A 109 11.04 9.94 4.74
N ALA A 110 12.20 10.50 4.38
CA ALA A 110 13.15 9.84 3.47
C ALA A 110 13.83 8.60 4.09
N GLU A 111 13.79 8.45 5.42
CA GLU A 111 14.28 7.24 6.10
C GLU A 111 13.32 6.04 6.01
N LEU A 112 12.08 6.24 5.52
CA LEU A 112 11.13 5.15 5.31
C LEU A 112 11.71 4.10 4.37
N GLN A 113 11.56 2.84 4.76
CA GLN A 113 12.02 1.70 3.98
C GLN A 113 10.84 0.84 3.50
N LEU A 114 9.74 0.82 4.25
CA LEU A 114 8.60 -0.05 4.01
C LEU A 114 7.29 0.75 3.97
N VAL A 115 6.36 0.28 3.14
CA VAL A 115 4.97 0.77 3.09
C VAL A 115 4.05 -0.46 3.17
N ALA A 116 3.19 -0.49 4.17
CA ALA A 116 2.15 -1.52 4.30
C ALA A 116 0.84 -0.99 3.75
N CYS A 117 0.40 -1.56 2.63
CA CYS A 117 -0.80 -1.15 1.91
C CYS A 117 -1.96 -2.08 2.27
N VAL A 118 -2.96 -1.54 2.96
CA VAL A 118 -4.09 -2.28 3.51
C VAL A 118 -5.35 -1.95 2.72
N THR A 119 -5.83 -2.92 1.95
CA THR A 119 -7.00 -2.77 1.07
C THR A 119 -8.14 -3.61 1.59
N ARG A 120 -9.31 -2.99 1.83
CA ARG A 120 -10.51 -3.73 2.20
C ARG A 120 -11.01 -4.54 1.00
N THR A 121 -11.12 -5.86 1.16
CA THR A 121 -11.59 -6.77 0.11
C THR A 121 -13.00 -7.29 0.36
N ASN A 122 -13.45 -7.28 1.61
CA ASN A 122 -14.79 -7.72 1.99
C ASN A 122 -15.27 -6.99 3.25
N ALA A 123 -16.59 -6.76 3.35
CA ALA A 123 -17.24 -6.28 4.56
C ALA A 123 -18.60 -6.95 4.71
N VAL A 124 -18.87 -7.51 5.88
CA VAL A 124 -20.13 -8.18 6.19
C VAL A 124 -20.71 -7.53 7.44
N ARG A 125 -21.92 -6.98 7.32
CA ARG A 125 -22.64 -6.42 8.45
C ARG A 125 -22.97 -7.54 9.44
N VAL A 126 -22.55 -7.37 10.68
CA VAL A 126 -22.73 -8.34 11.77
C VAL A 126 -23.67 -7.82 12.85
N GLN A 127 -23.75 -6.51 13.04
CA GLN A 127 -24.56 -5.89 14.08
C GLN A 127 -24.99 -4.48 13.70
N GLU A 128 -26.15 -4.06 14.21
CA GLU A 128 -26.61 -2.68 14.23
C GLU A 128 -26.39 -2.13 15.64
N CYS A 129 -25.61 -1.07 15.78
CA CYS A 129 -25.45 -0.35 17.05
C CYS A 129 -26.45 0.81 17.07
N ASP A 130 -27.30 0.85 18.10
CA ASP A 130 -28.26 1.91 18.38
C ASP A 130 -27.93 2.64 19.71
N GLY A 131 -28.82 3.53 20.16
CA GLY A 131 -28.69 4.18 21.46
C GLY A 131 -27.77 5.41 21.49
N TYR A 132 -27.44 5.98 20.34
CA TYR A 132 -26.61 7.18 20.25
C TYR A 132 -27.34 8.42 20.79
N GLU A 133 -26.65 9.19 21.64
CA GLU A 133 -27.19 10.40 22.26
C GLU A 133 -26.57 11.67 21.69
N ILE A 134 -27.41 12.67 21.42
CA ILE A 134 -27.01 14.05 21.11
C ILE A 134 -27.69 14.96 22.12
N ASP A 135 -26.90 15.80 22.80
CA ASP A 135 -27.38 16.70 23.86
C ASP A 135 -28.20 16.00 24.97
N GLY A 136 -27.85 14.74 25.27
CA GLY A 136 -28.51 13.91 26.29
C GLY A 136 -29.85 13.32 25.87
N ALA A 137 -30.20 13.38 24.58
CA ALA A 137 -31.37 12.70 24.02
C ALA A 137 -30.94 11.58 23.07
N VAL A 138 -31.50 10.38 23.26
CA VAL A 138 -31.33 9.26 22.33
C VAL A 138 -31.90 9.64 20.96
N THR A 139 -31.12 9.35 19.93
CA THR A 139 -31.43 9.62 18.52
C THR A 139 -31.79 8.34 17.79
N ASP A 140 -32.36 8.47 16.60
CA ASP A 140 -32.58 7.35 15.68
C ASP A 140 -31.31 7.01 14.86
N ASN A 141 -30.16 7.56 15.24
CA ASN A 141 -28.91 7.31 14.53
C ASN A 141 -28.45 5.88 14.75
N VAL A 142 -27.85 5.30 13.71
CA VAL A 142 -27.44 3.90 13.67
C VAL A 142 -26.02 3.77 13.13
N VAL A 143 -25.24 2.88 13.74
CA VAL A 143 -23.96 2.41 13.16
C VAL A 143 -24.09 0.95 12.77
N HIS A 144 -23.82 0.66 11.50
CA HIS A 144 -23.72 -0.68 10.97
C HIS A 144 -22.31 -1.22 11.20
N LEU A 145 -22.16 -2.11 12.17
CA LEU A 145 -20.89 -2.77 12.47
C LEU A 145 -20.63 -3.90 11.49
N ASN A 146 -19.46 -3.86 10.85
CA ASN A 146 -19.03 -4.85 9.87
C ASN A 146 -17.79 -5.63 10.33
N GLU A 147 -17.85 -6.95 10.23
CA GLU A 147 -16.67 -7.79 10.11
C GLU A 147 -16.02 -7.48 8.75
N THR A 148 -14.71 -7.26 8.74
CA THR A 148 -14.02 -6.74 7.55
C THR A 148 -12.77 -7.54 7.25
N THR A 149 -12.60 -7.94 5.98
CA THR A 149 -11.38 -8.60 5.49
C THR A 149 -10.53 -7.61 4.71
N TYR A 150 -9.22 -7.62 4.99
CA TYR A 150 -8.23 -6.77 4.34
C TYR A 150 -7.14 -7.63 3.69
N ASP A 151 -6.78 -7.28 2.45
CA ASP A 151 -5.52 -7.71 1.83
C ASP A 151 -4.44 -6.69 2.22
N ILE A 152 -3.34 -7.18 2.78
CA ILE A 152 -2.20 -6.37 3.22
C ILE A 152 -1.01 -6.72 2.36
N VAL A 153 -0.48 -5.73 1.66
CA VAL A 153 0.74 -5.86 0.84
C VAL A 153 1.82 -4.99 1.43
N LEU A 154 2.90 -5.61 1.90
CA LEU A 154 4.10 -4.91 2.33
C LEU A 154 4.99 -4.69 1.12
N ARG A 155 5.40 -3.45 0.88
CA ARG A 155 6.24 -3.06 -0.25
C ARG A 155 7.47 -2.29 0.21
N ALA A 156 8.55 -2.43 -0.55
CA ALA A 156 9.74 -1.61 -0.37
C ALA A 156 9.43 -0.19 -0.85
N ALA A 157 9.64 0.81 0.02
CA ALA A 157 9.27 2.19 -0.24
C ALA A 157 9.98 2.77 -1.47
N ALA A 158 11.29 2.50 -1.61
CA ALA A 158 12.11 3.05 -2.70
C ALA A 158 11.74 2.52 -4.09
N THR A 159 11.27 1.27 -4.19
CA THR A 159 11.09 0.57 -5.47
C THR A 159 9.64 0.23 -5.80
N GLY A 160 8.76 0.12 -4.80
CA GLY A 160 7.40 -0.37 -4.97
C GLY A 160 7.29 -1.90 -5.03
N GLU A 161 8.41 -2.61 -4.97
CA GLU A 161 8.43 -4.08 -5.04
C GLU A 161 7.74 -4.71 -3.83
N GLU A 162 6.95 -5.76 -4.07
CA GLU A 162 6.29 -6.53 -3.02
C GLU A 162 7.32 -7.31 -2.20
N VAL A 163 7.32 -7.09 -0.89
CA VAL A 163 8.16 -7.78 0.10
C VAL A 163 7.42 -8.97 0.70
N ALA A 164 6.15 -8.77 1.06
CA ALA A 164 5.30 -9.78 1.65
C ALA A 164 3.82 -9.42 1.47
N ARG A 165 2.95 -10.40 1.65
CA ARG A 165 1.50 -10.23 1.57
C ARG A 165 0.80 -11.14 2.58
N THR A 166 -0.30 -10.66 3.14
CA THR A 166 -1.21 -11.46 3.97
C THR A 166 -2.65 -11.02 3.78
N SER A 167 -3.58 -11.79 4.31
CA SER A 167 -4.98 -11.41 4.47
C SER A 167 -5.38 -11.53 5.94
N VAL A 168 -6.08 -10.52 6.45
CA VAL A 168 -6.54 -10.45 7.84
C VAL A 168 -8.03 -10.17 7.83
N THR A 169 -8.80 -10.94 8.61
CA THR A 169 -10.18 -10.61 8.94
C THR A 169 -10.21 -10.03 10.34
N ALA A 170 -10.78 -8.83 10.46
CA ALA A 170 -11.00 -8.14 11.71
C ALA A 170 -12.49 -8.20 12.07
N ALA A 171 -12.76 -8.48 13.35
CA ALA A 171 -14.09 -8.47 13.93
C ALA A 171 -14.04 -7.67 15.24
N ASP A 172 -15.16 -7.03 15.56
CA ASP A 172 -15.39 -6.28 16.79
C ASP A 172 -16.81 -6.61 17.26
N ASP A 173 -17.06 -6.53 18.55
CA ASP A 173 -18.37 -6.68 19.20
C ASP A 173 -18.73 -5.45 20.07
N SER A 174 -17.92 -4.39 19.99
CA SER A 174 -18.09 -3.15 20.73
C SER A 174 -19.24 -2.32 20.15
N CYS A 175 -20.37 -2.28 20.84
CA CYS A 175 -21.45 -1.32 20.60
C CYS A 175 -21.92 -0.70 21.94
N PRO A 176 -22.36 0.58 21.94
CA PRO A 176 -22.12 1.58 20.91
C PRO A 176 -20.66 2.08 20.93
N MET A 177 -20.10 2.43 19.77
CA MET A 177 -18.76 3.05 19.69
C MET A 177 -18.84 4.57 19.61
N PHE A 178 -17.78 5.27 20.00
CA PHE A 178 -17.74 6.71 19.78
C PHE A 178 -17.69 7.03 18.28
N VAL A 179 -18.71 7.73 17.79
CA VAL A 179 -18.88 8.10 16.38
C VAL A 179 -19.43 9.51 16.27
N SER A 180 -19.14 10.18 15.16
CA SER A 180 -19.78 11.45 14.80
C SER A 180 -20.59 11.27 13.53
N PHE A 181 -21.83 11.75 13.56
CA PHE A 181 -22.72 11.85 12.42
C PHE A 181 -22.63 13.25 11.83
N SER A 182 -22.53 13.34 10.52
CA SER A 182 -22.60 14.61 9.79
C SER A 182 -24.03 15.13 9.79
N ASP A 183 -24.23 16.43 9.51
CA ASP A 183 -25.58 17.00 9.42
C ASP A 183 -26.45 16.26 8.38
N GLY A 184 -27.54 15.67 8.85
CA GLY A 184 -28.47 14.89 8.02
C GLY A 184 -28.06 13.42 7.79
N GLU A 185 -26.93 12.97 8.33
CA GLU A 185 -26.52 11.56 8.35
C GLU A 185 -27.16 10.85 9.55
N THR A 186 -27.94 9.79 9.30
CA THR A 186 -28.58 8.99 10.35
C THR A 186 -28.04 7.56 10.42
N GLU A 187 -27.27 7.14 9.42
CA GLU A 187 -26.69 5.80 9.34
C GLU A 187 -25.22 5.91 8.96
N LYS A 188 -24.38 5.05 9.55
CA LYS A 188 -22.95 5.02 9.27
C LYS A 188 -22.40 3.61 9.25
N GLU A 189 -21.48 3.35 8.34
CA GLU A 189 -20.75 2.08 8.33
C GLU A 189 -19.53 2.15 9.26
N TRP A 190 -19.36 1.14 10.09
CA TRP A 190 -18.14 0.91 10.85
C TRP A 190 -17.47 -0.37 10.37
N TYR A 191 -16.19 -0.26 10.02
CA TYR A 191 -15.40 -1.38 9.55
C TYR A 191 -14.40 -1.76 10.64
N SER A 192 -14.57 -2.97 11.21
CA SER A 192 -13.65 -3.50 12.22
C SER A 192 -12.24 -3.54 11.66
N PHE A 193 -11.24 -3.22 12.49
CA PHE A 193 -9.84 -3.23 12.09
C PHE A 193 -8.98 -3.79 13.23
N ASP A 194 -8.07 -4.71 12.90
CA ASP A 194 -7.20 -5.38 13.88
C ASP A 194 -5.77 -4.82 13.77
N ASP A 195 -5.49 -3.78 14.57
CA ASP A 195 -4.16 -3.17 14.61
C ASP A 195 -3.08 -4.17 15.05
N ALA A 196 -3.41 -5.15 15.92
CA ALA A 196 -2.46 -6.13 16.43
C ALA A 196 -2.07 -7.14 15.34
N ALA A 197 -3.03 -7.66 14.57
CA ALA A 197 -2.76 -8.55 13.46
C ALA A 197 -1.89 -7.88 12.38
N VAL A 198 -2.11 -6.59 12.10
CA VAL A 198 -1.24 -5.81 11.20
C VAL A 198 0.18 -5.74 11.78
N GLN A 199 0.34 -5.37 13.05
CA GLN A 199 1.66 -5.29 13.69
C GLN A 199 2.41 -6.63 13.70
N ASP A 200 1.71 -7.72 13.97
CA ASP A 200 2.30 -9.06 14.01
C ASP A 200 2.78 -9.49 12.62
N PHE A 201 2.03 -9.15 11.57
CA PHE A 201 2.47 -9.33 10.18
C PHE A 201 3.73 -8.52 9.84
N LEU A 202 3.82 -7.27 10.32
CA LEU A 202 4.96 -6.38 10.04
C LEU A 202 6.23 -6.75 10.80
N THR A 203 6.09 -7.30 12.01
CA THR A 203 7.21 -7.59 12.93
C THR A 203 8.42 -8.26 12.28
N PRO A 204 8.29 -9.40 11.56
CA PRO A 204 9.45 -10.09 10.98
C PRO A 204 10.16 -9.32 9.86
N HIS A 205 9.57 -8.25 9.34
CA HIS A 205 10.12 -7.44 8.25
C HIS A 205 10.69 -6.11 8.76
N VAL A 206 10.05 -5.52 9.77
CA VAL A 206 10.47 -4.27 10.37
C VAL A 206 11.60 -4.48 11.37
N ALA A 207 11.62 -5.59 12.11
CA ALA A 207 12.61 -5.90 13.13
C ALA A 207 13.07 -7.36 13.04
N PRO A 208 13.81 -7.74 11.96
CA PRO A 208 14.28 -9.10 11.72
C PRO A 208 15.40 -9.56 12.67
#